data_AF-A0A7L5Y872-F1
#
_entry.id   AF-A0A7L5Y872-F1
#
_cell.length_a   1.000
_cell.length_b   1.000
_cell.length_c   1.000
_cell.angle_alpha   90.00
_cell.angle_beta   90.00
_cell.angle_gamma   90.00
#
_symmetry.space_group_name_H-M   'P 1'
#
loop_
_entity.id
_entity.type
_entity.pdbx_description
1 polymer ?
#
loop_
_entity_poly.entity_id
_entity_poly.type
_entity_poly.pdbx_seq_one_letter_code
_entity_poly.pdbx_strand_id
1 'polypeptide(L)'
;MESTDKQVFILGKTRDGRTFRPSDWAERLAGVMSGFRPGGARKPSALSYSPWCVPTVLEGVKCVVVHPALREAEPMAWDFCMNFARDNHLQTVEACLLPERP
;
A
#
# COMPACT_ATOMS: atom_id res chain seq x y z
N MET A 1 5.19 -21.34 11.00
CA MET A 1 5.94 -20.09 11.25
C MET A 1 5.01 -18.97 10.83
N GLU A 2 4.31 -18.36 11.79
CA GLU A 2 3.54 -17.14 11.51
C GLU A 2 4.54 -16.02 11.28
N SER A 3 4.85 -15.74 10.01
CA SER A 3 5.49 -14.47 9.69
C SER A 3 4.42 -13.40 9.88
N THR A 4 4.39 -12.78 11.05
CA THR A 4 3.77 -11.47 11.24
C THR A 4 4.63 -10.44 10.51
N ASP A 5 4.60 -10.50 9.19
CA ASP A 5 5.22 -9.53 8.33
C ASP A 5 4.47 -8.22 8.51
N LYS A 6 5.09 -7.28 9.24
CA LYS A 6 4.52 -5.95 9.51
C LYS A 6 4.25 -5.26 8.18
N GLN A 7 2.98 -4.99 7.91
CA GLN A 7 2.56 -4.27 6.73
C GLN A 7 2.55 -2.78 7.00
N VAL A 8 2.82 -1.99 5.96
CA VAL A 8 2.75 -0.53 6.04
C VAL A 8 1.42 -0.07 5.46
N PHE A 9 0.68 0.71 6.22
CA PHE A 9 -0.56 1.36 5.81
C PHE A 9 -0.26 2.82 5.53
N ILE A 10 -0.40 3.24 4.27
CA ILE A 10 -0.38 4.65 3.90
C ILE A 10 -1.82 5.16 4.01
N LEU A 11 -2.08 6.00 5.00
CA LEU A 11 -3.42 6.53 5.26
C LEU A 11 -3.71 7.73 4.35
N GLY A 12 -4.94 7.82 3.86
CA GLY A 12 -5.48 9.00 3.17
C GLY A 12 -5.77 10.15 4.13
N LYS A 13 -4.93 10.30 5.15
CA LYS A 13 -4.89 11.38 6.13
C LYS A 13 -3.49 11.94 6.10
N THR A 14 -3.39 13.25 5.93
CA THR A 14 -2.14 13.96 6.05
C THR A 14 -1.73 14.05 7.53
N ARG A 15 -0.46 14.36 7.81
CA ARG A 15 0.10 14.44 9.17
C ARG A 15 -0.56 15.51 10.04
N ASP A 16 -1.13 16.55 9.42
CA ASP A 16 -1.96 17.59 10.02
C ASP A 16 -3.45 17.20 10.14
N GLY A 17 -3.80 15.94 9.85
CA GLY A 17 -5.12 15.36 10.11
C GLY A 17 -6.18 15.61 9.04
N ARG A 18 -5.82 16.19 7.88
CA ARG A 18 -6.76 16.44 6.78
C ARG A 18 -6.92 15.21 5.89
N THR A 19 -8.11 15.04 5.32
CA THR A 19 -8.36 13.98 4.33
C THR A 19 -7.62 14.28 3.04
N PHE A 20 -6.81 13.33 2.56
CA PHE A 20 -6.11 13.43 1.29
C PHE A 20 -7.06 13.27 0.10
N ARG A 21 -6.79 14.01 -0.98
CA ARG A 21 -7.61 14.08 -2.19
C ARG A 21 -6.72 13.91 -3.43
N PRO A 22 -7.26 13.43 -4.56
CA PRO A 22 -8.67 13.05 -4.79
C PRO A 22 -9.06 11.76 -4.04
N SER A 23 -10.37 11.46 -3.95
CA SER A 23 -10.85 10.29 -3.19
C SER A 23 -10.44 8.94 -3.77
N ASP A 24 -10.06 8.91 -5.05
CA ASP A 24 -9.61 7.73 -5.79
C ASP A 24 -8.08 7.55 -5.80
N TRP A 25 -7.35 8.29 -4.94
CA TRP A 25 -5.89 8.27 -4.91
C TRP A 25 -5.31 6.88 -4.61
N ALA A 26 -5.99 6.11 -3.75
CA ALA A 26 -5.52 4.80 -3.30
C ALA A 26 -5.57 3.80 -4.47
N GLU A 27 -6.67 3.81 -5.22
CA GLU A 27 -6.86 3.02 -6.43
C GLU A 27 -5.86 3.43 -7.53
N ARG A 28 -5.57 4.73 -7.67
CA ARG A 28 -4.55 5.22 -8.61
C ARG A 28 -3.16 4.72 -8.25
N LEU A 29 -2.75 4.82 -6.99
CA LEU A 29 -1.45 4.33 -6.52
C LEU A 29 -1.35 2.82 -6.74
N ALA A 30 -2.36 2.05 -6.33
CA ALA A 30 -2.39 0.61 -6.53
C ALA A 30 -2.40 0.19 -8.01
N GLY A 31 -3.02 0.99 -8.88
CA GLY A 31 -3.00 0.80 -10.34
C GLY A 31 -1.59 0.90 -10.93
N VAL A 32 -0.83 1.93 -10.53
CA VAL A 32 0.60 2.07 -10.89
C VAL A 32 1.39 0.87 -10.41
N MET A 33 1.07 0.36 -9.22
CA MET A 33 1.78 -0.75 -8.61
C MET A 33 1.35 -2.13 -9.11
N SER A 34 0.31 -2.24 -9.94
CA SER A 34 -0.29 -3.51 -10.36
C SER A 34 0.69 -4.49 -11.03
N GLY A 35 1.73 -3.99 -11.70
CA GLY A 35 2.74 -4.81 -12.36
C GLY A 35 3.73 -5.50 -11.42
N PHE A 36 3.94 -4.98 -10.21
CA PHE A 36 4.94 -5.50 -9.26
C PHE A 36 4.33 -6.60 -8.40
N ARG A 37 4.71 -7.86 -8.61
CA ARG A 37 4.08 -9.01 -7.94
C ARG A 37 5.06 -10.20 -7.85
N PRO A 38 4.77 -11.23 -7.02
CA PRO A 38 5.60 -12.42 -6.96
C PRO A 38 5.81 -13.04 -8.35
N GLY A 39 7.06 -13.40 -8.66
CA GLY A 39 7.45 -13.88 -9.99
C GLY A 39 7.89 -12.77 -10.97
N GLY A 40 8.11 -11.55 -10.47
CA GLY A 40 8.68 -10.42 -11.21
C GLY A 40 7.62 -9.51 -11.85
N ALA A 41 8.09 -8.39 -12.39
CA ALA A 41 7.23 -7.41 -13.05
C ALA A 41 6.47 -8.04 -14.23
N ARG A 42 5.14 -8.01 -14.16
CA ARG A 42 4.25 -8.40 -15.27
C ARG A 42 3.59 -7.16 -15.84
N LYS A 43 3.13 -7.24 -17.09
CA LYS A 43 2.30 -6.17 -17.67
C LYS A 43 1.13 -5.88 -16.73
N PRO A 44 0.92 -4.61 -16.33
CA PRO A 44 -0.26 -4.18 -15.57
C PRO A 44 -1.52 -4.77 -16.19
N SER A 45 -2.24 -5.62 -15.45
CA SER A 45 -3.59 -6.01 -15.84
C SER A 45 -4.53 -4.98 -15.26
N ALA A 46 -5.34 -4.32 -16.08
CA ALA A 46 -6.30 -3.31 -15.62
C ALA A 46 -7.33 -3.84 -14.60
N LEU A 47 -7.43 -5.16 -14.44
CA LEU A 47 -8.42 -5.84 -13.60
C LEU A 47 -7.86 -6.38 -12.27
N SER A 48 -6.56 -6.23 -11.98
CA SER A 48 -6.02 -6.71 -10.69
C SER A 48 -4.92 -5.82 -10.12
N TYR A 49 -5.03 -5.54 -8.82
CA TYR A 49 -3.97 -4.91 -8.03
C TYR A 49 -2.83 -5.89 -7.74
N SER A 50 -1.68 -5.35 -7.36
CA SER A 50 -0.59 -6.17 -6.83
C SER A 50 -0.96 -6.74 -5.46
N PRO A 51 -0.63 -8.01 -5.14
CA PRO A 51 -0.80 -8.52 -3.78
C PRO A 51 0.08 -7.79 -2.75
N TRP A 52 1.09 -7.04 -3.22
CA TRP A 52 1.98 -6.26 -2.38
C TRP A 52 1.59 -4.79 -2.25
N CYS A 53 0.58 -4.33 -3.00
CA CYS A 53 0.09 -2.96 -2.93
C CYS A 53 -1.41 -2.93 -3.21
N VAL A 54 -2.22 -2.92 -2.15
CA VAL A 54 -3.67 -3.10 -2.22
C VAL A 54 -4.40 -1.87 -1.66
N PRO A 55 -5.35 -1.27 -2.40
CA PRO A 55 -6.17 -0.19 -1.87
C PRO A 55 -7.23 -0.76 -0.93
N THR A 56 -7.44 -0.13 0.22
CA THR A 56 -8.43 -0.53 1.23
C THR A 56 -9.06 0.68 1.93
N VAL A 57 -9.98 0.41 2.85
CA VAL A 57 -10.60 1.39 3.73
C VAL A 57 -10.43 0.94 5.17
N LEU A 58 -9.80 1.79 5.98
CA LEU A 58 -9.62 1.56 7.42
C LEU A 58 -10.37 2.67 8.16
N GLU A 59 -11.35 2.29 8.99
CA GLU A 59 -12.18 3.25 9.76
C GLU A 59 -12.79 4.37 8.90
N GLY A 60 -13.27 4.04 7.70
CA GLY A 60 -13.84 5.02 6.75
C GLY A 60 -12.80 5.88 6.02
N VAL A 61 -11.51 5.68 6.26
CA VAL A 61 -10.40 6.38 5.60
C VAL A 61 -9.81 5.49 4.50
N LYS A 62 -9.74 6.03 3.27
CA LYS A 62 -9.03 5.39 2.17
C LYS A 62 -7.56 5.21 2.51
N CYS A 63 -6.99 4.04 2.28
CA CYS A 63 -5.58 3.78 2.52
C CYS A 63 -5.04 2.75 1.52
N VAL A 64 -3.71 2.62 1.49
CA VAL A 64 -3.01 1.60 0.70
C VAL A 64 -2.17 0.76 1.63
N VAL A 65 -2.33 -0.55 1.53
CA VAL A 65 -1.52 -1.55 2.25
C VAL A 65 -0.33 -1.93 1.38
N VAL A 66 0.87 -1.79 1.91
CA VAL A 66 2.13 -2.16 1.25
C VAL A 66 2.76 -3.33 2.00
N HIS A 67 2.93 -4.45 1.31
CA HIS A 67 3.50 -5.67 1.88
C HIS A 67 5.03 -5.56 1.92
N PRO A 68 5.70 -5.93 3.03
CA PRO A 68 7.16 -5.79 3.17
C PRO A 68 7.96 -6.61 2.15
N ALA A 69 7.42 -7.74 1.68
CA ALA A 69 8.01 -8.51 0.59
C ALA A 69 8.27 -7.68 -0.70
N LEU A 70 7.54 -6.57 -0.92
CA LEU A 70 7.85 -5.64 -2.02
C LEU A 70 9.24 -5.04 -1.89
N ARG A 71 9.68 -4.75 -0.66
CA ARG A 71 11.00 -4.15 -0.38
C ARG A 71 12.14 -5.08 -0.79
N GLU A 72 11.97 -6.38 -0.57
CA GLU A 72 12.99 -7.38 -0.91
C GLU A 72 12.99 -7.69 -2.41
N ALA A 73 11.80 -7.81 -3.01
CA ALA A 73 11.66 -8.16 -4.41
C ALA A 73 11.94 -6.99 -5.36
N GLU A 74 11.42 -5.80 -5.04
CA GLU A 74 11.41 -4.63 -5.93
C GLU A 74 11.66 -3.33 -5.11
N PRO A 75 12.90 -3.08 -4.62
CA PRO A 75 13.20 -1.98 -3.71
C PRO A 75 12.80 -0.59 -4.23
N MET A 76 12.95 -0.34 -5.54
CA MET A 76 12.55 0.93 -6.17
C MET A 76 11.04 1.15 -6.10
N ALA A 77 10.25 0.09 -6.22
CA ALA A 77 8.80 0.15 -6.14
C ALA A 77 8.33 0.38 -4.70
N TRP A 78 9.02 -0.22 -3.72
CA TRP A 78 8.84 0.10 -2.31
C TRP A 78 9.13 1.57 -2.01
N ASP A 79 10.29 2.06 -2.44
CA ASP A 79 10.70 3.45 -2.23
C ASP A 79 9.73 4.42 -2.89
N PHE A 80 9.18 4.09 -4.06
CA PHE A 80 8.13 4.88 -4.70
C PHE A 80 6.90 5.05 -3.80
N CYS A 81 6.39 3.96 -3.20
CA CYS A 81 5.26 4.05 -2.27
C CYS A 81 5.59 4.89 -1.02
N MET A 82 6.77 4.69 -0.43
CA MET A 82 7.19 5.41 0.77
C MET A 82 7.45 6.90 0.50
N ASN A 83 8.02 7.21 -0.66
CA ASN A 83 8.23 8.59 -1.12
C ASN A 83 6.90 9.26 -1.44
N PHE A 84 5.96 8.57 -2.09
CA PHE A 84 4.60 9.07 -2.31
C PHE A 84 3.94 9.52 -1.00
N ALA A 85 4.03 8.70 0.06
CA ALA A 85 3.51 9.06 1.37
C ALA A 85 4.23 10.28 1.96
N ARG A 86 5.57 10.34 1.85
CA ARG A 86 6.37 11.45 2.37
C ARG A 86 6.04 12.77 1.68
N ASP A 87 6.03 12.77 0.35
CA ASP A 87 5.87 13.96 -0.48
C ASP A 87 4.46 14.55 -0.35
N ASN A 88 3.46 13.70 -0.11
CA ASN A 88 2.08 14.12 0.15
C ASN A 88 1.78 14.32 1.65
N HIS A 89 2.80 14.27 2.51
CA HIS A 89 2.69 14.40 3.95
C HIS A 89 1.65 13.45 4.57
N LEU A 90 1.52 12.24 4.05
CA LEU A 90 0.58 11.24 4.55
C LEU A 90 1.08 10.60 5.85
N GLN A 91 0.12 10.16 6.65
CA GLN A 91 0.38 9.31 7.80
C GLN A 91 0.67 7.88 7.35
N THR A 92 1.64 7.24 7.99
CA THR A 92 2.00 5.84 7.75
C THR A 92 1.95 5.08 9.05
N VAL A 93 1.33 3.91 9.05
CA VAL A 93 1.21 3.03 10.22
C VAL A 93 1.80 1.67 9.88
N GLU A 94 2.64 1.13 10.77
CA GLU A 94 3.06 -0.27 10.69
C GLU A 94 2.14 -1.11 11.57
N ALA A 95 1.49 -2.11 10.98
CA ALA A 95 0.65 -3.03 11.73
C ALA A 95 0.84 -4.47 11.22
N CYS A 96 0.76 -5.42 12.15
CA CYS A 96 0.59 -6.82 11.79
C CYS A 96 -0.89 -7.03 11.47
N LEU A 97 -1.22 -7.49 10.27
CA LEU A 97 -2.53 -8.09 10.06
C LEU A 97 -2.55 -9.37 10.91
N LEU A 98 -3.27 -9.34 12.02
CA LEU A 98 -3.61 -10.57 12.71
C LEU A 98 -4.55 -11.35 11.78
N PRO A 99 -4.31 -12.65 11.53
CA PRO A 99 -5.28 -13.46 10.80
C PRO A 99 -6.62 -13.38 11.52
N GLU A 100 -7.72 -13.20 10.78
CA GLU A 100 -9.05 -13.29 11.39
C GLU A 100 -9.15 -14.63 12.11
N ARG A 101 -9.35 -14.55 13.44
CA ARG A 101 -9.53 -15.76 14.24
C ARG A 101 -10.83 -16.43 13.78
N PRO A 102 -10.82 -17.75 13.51
CA PRO A 102 -11.99 -18.47 13.00
C PRO A 102 -13.19 -18.43 13.94
#